data_AF-A0A7J3E385-F1
#
_entry.id   AF-A0A7J3E385-F1
#
_cell.length_a   1.000
_cell.length_b   1.000
_cell.length_c   1.000
_cell.angle_alpha   90.00
_cell.angle_beta   90.00
_cell.angle_gamma   90.00
#
_symmetry.space_group_name_H-M   'P 1'
#
loop_
_entity.id
_entity.type
_entity.pdbx_description
1 polymer ?
#
loop_
_entity_poly.entity_id
_entity_poly.type
_entity_poly.pdbx_seq_one_letter_code
_entity_poly.pdbx_strand_id
1 'polypeptide(L)' 'MNVSTICNHLSSEMKKPVNWNTVKKYLEELVKLDKVQAIPLPHSKEENKTGLIVYSIKK' A
#
# COMPACT_ATOMS: atom_id res chain seq x y z
N MET A 1 -5.00 2.46 3.71
CA MET A 1 -5.03 2.80 2.27
C MET A 1 -4.41 1.69 1.43
N ASN A 2 -4.93 1.42 0.24
CA ASN A 2 -4.37 0.42 -0.69
C ASN A 2 -3.22 1.02 -1.52
N VAL A 3 -2.26 0.17 -1.93
CA VAL A 3 -1.15 0.60 -2.81
C VAL A 3 -1.66 1.22 -4.10
N SER A 4 -2.71 0.64 -4.71
CA SER A 4 -3.32 1.18 -5.94
C SER A 4 -3.95 2.56 -5.73
N THR A 5 -4.57 2.80 -4.58
CA THR A 5 -5.14 4.11 -4.23
C THR A 5 -4.04 5.15 -4.08
N ILE A 6 -2.94 4.79 -3.42
CA ILE A 6 -1.76 5.66 -3.24
C ILE A 6 -1.11 5.96 -4.59
N CYS A 7 -0.97 4.94 -5.44
CA CYS A 7 -0.42 5.06 -6.78
C CYS A 7 -1.26 6.01 -7.65
N ASN A 8 -2.59 5.87 -7.64
CA ASN A 8 -3.49 6.76 -8.37
C ASN A 8 -3.42 8.20 -7.86
N HIS A 9 -3.37 8.37 -6.53
CA HIS A 9 -3.27 9.70 -5.92
C HIS A 9 -1.95 10.40 -6.27
N LEU A 10 -0.81 9.70 -6.10
CA LEU A 10 0.52 10.22 -6.46
C LEU A 10 0.64 10.49 -7.96
N SER A 11 0.06 9.62 -8.80
CA SER A 11 0.05 9.83 -10.26
C SER A 11 -0.70 11.09 -10.64
N SER A 12 -1.84 11.35 -9.97
CA SER A 12 -2.63 12.56 -10.18
C SER A 12 -1.94 13.82 -9.64
N GLU A 13 -1.27 13.73 -8.49
CA GLU A 13 -0.59 14.86 -7.85
C GLU A 13 0.70 15.24 -8.59
N MET A 14 1.51 14.25 -8.96
CA MET A 14 2.77 14.47 -9.68
C MET A 14 2.58 14.70 -11.18
N LYS A 15 1.35 14.56 -11.70
CA LYS A 15 1.04 14.55 -13.15
C LYS A 15 1.97 13.64 -13.96
N LYS A 16 2.43 12.54 -13.35
CA LYS A 16 3.39 11.60 -13.91
C LYS A 16 2.97 10.19 -13.59
N PRO A 17 3.16 9.22 -14.51
CA PRO A 17 2.85 7.83 -14.23
C PRO A 17 3.77 7.33 -13.10
N VAL A 18 3.15 6.98 -11.97
CA VAL A 18 3.85 6.38 -10.84
C VAL A 18 3.80 4.87 -10.99
N ASN A 19 4.95 4.21 -10.92
CA ASN A 19 5.03 2.76 -10.99
C ASN A 19 4.60 2.15 -9.66
N TRP A 20 3.60 1.26 -9.70
CA TRP A 20 3.11 0.52 -8.55
C TRP A 20 4.23 -0.18 -7.77
N ASN A 21 5.23 -0.74 -8.47
CA ASN A 21 6.35 -1.43 -7.84
C ASN A 21 7.24 -0.48 -7.03
N THR A 22 7.39 0.76 -7.50
CA THR A 22 8.11 1.81 -6.79
C THR A 22 7.37 2.18 -5.50
N VAL A 23 6.04 2.40 -5.58
CA VAL A 23 5.21 2.71 -4.41
C VAL A 23 5.28 1.59 -3.38
N LYS A 24 5.20 0.34 -3.82
CA LYS A 24 5.34 -0.83 -2.95
C LYS A 24 6.68 -0.81 -2.21
N LYS A 25 7.81 -0.62 -2.91
CA LYS A 25 9.14 -0.53 -2.29
C LYS A 25 9.21 0.57 -1.23
N TYR A 26 8.71 1.78 -1.53
CA TYR A 26 8.70 2.87 -0.56
C TYR A 26 7.82 2.55 0.66
N LEU A 27 6.67 1.91 0.47
CA LEU A 27 5.82 1.49 1.58
C LEU A 27 6.50 0.43 2.45
N GLU A 28 7.19 -0.54 1.86
CA GLU A 28 7.97 -1.54 2.62
C GLU A 28 9.10 -0.88 3.44
N GLU A 29 9.80 0.10 2.87
CA GLU A 29 10.82 0.86 3.60
C GLU A 29 10.21 1.70 4.73
N LEU A 30 9.04 2.32 4.51
CA LEU A 30 8.32 3.06 5.55
C LEU A 30 7.82 2.16 6.68
N VAL A 31 7.51 0.89 6.37
CA VAL A 31 7.19 -0.13 7.38
C VAL A 31 8.42 -0.51 8.19
N LYS A 32 9.58 -0.68 7.56
CA LYS A 32 10.85 -0.91 8.28
C LYS A 32 11.24 0.26 9.19
N LEU A 33 10.92 1.48 8.77
CA LEU A 33 11.14 2.70 9.56
C LEU A 33 10.08 2.92 10.65
N ASP A 34 9.18 1.96 10.88
CA ASP A 34 8.07 1.98 11.84
C ASP A 34 7.11 3.18 11.67
N LYS A 35 7.13 3.84 10.50
CA LYS A 35 6.24 4.97 10.20
C LYS A 35 4.87 4.52 9.71
N VAL A 36 4.81 3.35 9.11
CA VAL A 36 3.60 2.79 8.48
C VAL A 36 3.45 1.34 8.92
N GLN A 37 2.23 0.89 9.14
CA GLN A 37 1.92 -0.51 9.40
C GLN A 37 1.20 -1.11 8.20
N ALA A 38 1.68 -2.26 7.74
CA ALA A 38 0.99 -3.08 6.75
C ALA A 38 0.00 -4.01 7.47
N ILE A 39 -1.28 -3.86 7.18
CA ILE A 39 -2.39 -4.64 7.71
C ILE A 39 -2.90 -5.53 6.57
N PRO A 40 -2.58 -6.84 6.57
CA PRO A 40 -3.18 -7.76 5.63
C PRO A 40 -4.66 -7.93 5.98
N LEU A 41 -5.53 -7.55 5.05
CA LEU A 41 -6.96 -7.82 5.16
C LEU A 41 -7.31 -9.07 4.34
N PRO A 42 -8.04 -10.02 4.93
CA PRO A 42 -8.58 -11.15 4.19
C PRO A 42 -9.67 -10.66 3.24
N HIS A 43 -9.61 -11.08 1.99
CA HIS A 43 -10.66 -10.78 1.01
C HIS A 43 -11.70 -11.90 1.09
N SER A 44 -12.84 -11.60 1.71
CA SER A 44 -14.09 -12.39 1.75
C SER A 44 -13.96 -13.92 1.83
N LYS A 45 -14.25 -14.48 3.02
CA LYS A 45 -14.75 -15.87 3.25
C LYS A 45 -13.97 -17.07 2.66
N GLU A 46 -12.75 -16.90 2.15
CA GLU A 46 -11.86 -18.02 1.81
C GLU A 46 -10.52 -17.87 2.54
N GLU A 47 -10.24 -18.79 3.45
CA GLU A 47 -9.13 -18.79 4.43
C GLU A 47 -7.70 -18.77 3.86
N ASN A 48 -7.48 -18.64 2.55
CA ASN A 48 -6.15 -18.88 1.96
C ASN A 48 -5.75 -17.97 0.77
N LYS A 49 -6.38 -16.80 0.61
CA LYS A 49 -5.90 -15.80 -0.36
C LYS A 49 -5.56 -14.51 0.33
N THR A 50 -4.28 -14.15 0.28
CA THR A 50 -3.70 -12.88 0.75
C THR A 50 -4.28 -11.72 -0.07
N GLY A 51 -5.52 -11.36 0.24
CA GLY A 51 -6.38 -10.68 -0.72
C GLY A 51 -6.22 -9.16 -0.77
N LEU A 52 -5.69 -8.52 0.28
CA LEU A 52 -5.44 -7.09 0.28
C LEU A 52 -4.40 -6.69 1.33
N ILE A 53 -3.40 -5.90 0.98
CA ILE A 53 -2.47 -5.31 1.95
C ILE A 53 -2.79 -3.83 2.06
N VAL A 54 -3.33 -3.45 3.22
CA VAL A 54 -3.69 -2.07 3.53
C VAL A 54 -2.60 -1.45 4.38
N TYR A 55 -2.10 -0.29 3.97
CA TYR A 55 -1.08 0.45 4.71
C TYR A 55 -1.74 1.56 5.52
N SER A 56 -1.41 1.67 6.81
CA SER A 56 -1.88 2.71 7.71
C SER A 56 -0.71 3.45 8.34
N ILE A 57 -0.77 4.77 8.41
CA ILE A 57 0.24 5.58 9.10
C ILE A 57 0.05 5.37 10.61
N LYS A 58 1.13 5.04 11.34
CA LYS A 58 1.10 5.01 12.80
C LYS A 58 0.97 6.45 13.32
N LYS A 59 0.01 6.69 14.20
CA LYS A 59 -0.29 8.02 14.77
C LYS A 59 0.42 8.19 16.11
#